data_AF-A0A842PDQ6-F1
#
_entry.id   AF-A0A842PDQ6-F1
#
_cell.length_a   1.000
_cell.length_b   1.000
_cell.length_c   1.000
_cell.angle_alpha   90.00
_cell.angle_beta   90.00
_cell.angle_gamma   90.00
#
_symmetry.space_group_name_H-M   'P 1'
#
loop_
_entity.id
_entity.type
_entity.pdbx_description
1 polymer ?
#
loop_
_entity_poly.entity_id
_entity_poly.type
_entity_poly.pdbx_seq_one_letter_code
_entity_poly.pdbx_strand_id
1 'polypeptide(L)'
;MTELKHLSLSQTIAKVDSLINTGNGDVGRLYHILEFLKNNKPLYNSDTIYLENKLNSTFSVEEEPKEENNILPKVKDLIDSGNGDSGRLQSIYDALLNNKPLYNSDTIYLESKINSSNPESIIETAAETIVEITPENVLSKVIEKTPEPKVIEKISGSMPKGWSPENKPEELEKISKNISDEQKKIETQIKINNEIDLQRSNLSQLISHRKEYEEKITKEKSSLESQIKEERIKIETQTKLSHEIIVQKEELEKVKKERALIIKKIDSEKIKISRDLLSQKRQLVQAQLEQEKIEKQVIREQELLGKMASEQKSRLLEQAQIAHDIKSKQLELEKTKQDYDDIVSQVNEEKVKFAESEKLKKLIATQEQGLIKTKQNRLNLLNVIAKEKELIAKKTEDEKLKLKSQTQLTKQIKNEEKLYESLKKKREKIESQIKIKNKKLKEKQQKLKKQIDEKDKKLKSIAKKSSIKKTTKKPVQKKTSEKK
;
A
#
# COMPACT_ATOMS: atom_id res chain seq x y z
N MET A 1 -29.71 -28.93 6.71
CA MET A 1 -30.05 -27.55 6.30
C MET A 1 -30.81 -26.93 7.45
N THR A 2 -30.45 -25.72 7.89
CA THR A 2 -31.20 -24.95 8.89
C THR A 2 -32.27 -24.14 8.19
N GLU A 3 -33.52 -24.23 8.63
CA GLU A 3 -34.62 -23.43 8.10
C GLU A 3 -34.39 -21.96 8.42
N LEU A 4 -34.18 -21.13 7.38
CA LEU A 4 -34.07 -19.69 7.54
C LEU A 4 -35.46 -19.13 7.86
N LYS A 5 -35.56 -18.46 9.00
CA LYS A 5 -36.84 -17.94 9.51
C LYS A 5 -37.29 -16.75 8.66
N HIS A 6 -38.42 -16.90 7.96
CA HIS A 6 -39.00 -15.80 7.19
C HIS A 6 -39.49 -14.67 8.12
N LEU A 7 -39.25 -13.41 7.74
CA LEU A 7 -39.72 -12.23 8.46
C LEU A 7 -40.74 -11.42 7.65
N SER A 8 -41.69 -10.78 8.34
CA SER A 8 -42.55 -9.74 7.75
C SER A 8 -41.79 -8.42 7.60
N LEU A 9 -42.20 -7.58 6.65
CA LEU A 9 -41.60 -6.26 6.39
C LEU A 9 -41.44 -5.42 7.69
N SER A 10 -42.47 -5.40 8.53
CA SER A 10 -42.46 -4.72 9.83
C SER A 10 -41.42 -5.25 10.82
N GLN A 11 -41.20 -6.57 10.85
CA GLN A 11 -40.16 -7.20 11.67
C GLN A 11 -38.77 -6.95 11.10
N THR A 12 -38.63 -6.92 9.77
CA THR A 12 -37.36 -6.60 9.09
C THR A 12 -36.96 -5.15 9.39
N ILE A 13 -37.88 -4.18 9.27
CA ILE A 13 -37.63 -2.77 9.63
C ILE A 13 -37.18 -2.67 11.10
N ALA A 14 -37.91 -3.30 12.04
CA ALA A 14 -37.54 -3.28 13.45
C ALA A 14 -36.16 -3.92 13.73
N LYS A 15 -35.79 -4.99 13.02
CA LYS A 15 -34.44 -5.56 13.10
C LYS A 15 -33.38 -4.62 12.48
N VAL A 16 -33.66 -3.93 11.37
CA VAL A 16 -32.71 -2.95 10.77
C VAL A 16 -32.48 -1.76 11.69
N ASP A 17 -33.54 -1.18 12.26
CA ASP A 17 -33.42 -0.15 13.29
C ASP A 17 -32.61 -0.68 14.50
N SER A 18 -32.72 -1.97 14.87
CA SER A 18 -31.87 -2.57 15.91
C SER A 18 -30.39 -2.76 15.50
N LEU A 19 -30.10 -3.04 14.23
CA LEU A 19 -28.72 -3.14 13.72
C LEU A 19 -28.03 -1.77 13.69
N ILE A 20 -28.76 -0.70 13.34
CA ILE A 20 -28.29 0.68 13.41
C ILE A 20 -27.98 1.05 14.87
N ASN A 21 -28.92 0.83 15.78
CA ASN A 21 -28.76 1.15 17.21
C ASN A 21 -27.68 0.34 17.92
N THR A 22 -27.33 -0.85 17.43
CA THR A 22 -26.22 -1.68 17.95
C THR A 22 -24.90 -1.49 17.21
N GLY A 23 -24.85 -0.65 16.18
CA GLY A 23 -23.66 -0.42 15.35
C GLY A 23 -23.20 -1.64 14.54
N ASN A 24 -24.04 -2.67 14.38
CA ASN A 24 -23.65 -3.96 13.78
C ASN A 24 -23.80 -3.95 12.25
N GLY A 25 -23.17 -3.02 11.56
CA GLY A 25 -23.15 -2.97 10.11
C GLY A 25 -22.56 -1.69 9.53
N ASP A 26 -22.70 -1.53 8.22
CA ASP A 26 -22.48 -0.26 7.54
C ASP A 26 -23.70 0.62 7.80
N VAL A 27 -23.51 1.66 8.62
CA VAL A 27 -24.60 2.56 9.06
C VAL A 27 -25.22 3.30 7.87
N GLY A 28 -24.42 3.75 6.89
CA GLY A 28 -24.94 4.45 5.72
C GLY A 28 -25.78 3.53 4.84
N ARG A 29 -25.30 2.30 4.61
CA ARG A 29 -26.03 1.29 3.86
C ARG A 29 -27.30 0.83 4.58
N LEU A 30 -27.26 0.67 5.90
CA LEU A 30 -28.43 0.33 6.71
C LEU A 30 -29.50 1.44 6.67
N TYR A 31 -29.11 2.73 6.66
CA TYR A 31 -30.07 3.83 6.47
C TYR A 31 -30.69 3.83 5.08
N HIS A 32 -29.92 3.58 4.01
CA HIS A 32 -30.45 3.47 2.64
C HIS A 32 -31.47 2.33 2.51
N ILE A 33 -31.12 1.16 3.08
CA ILE A 33 -32.01 0.01 3.24
C ILE A 33 -33.29 0.37 3.99
N LEU A 34 -33.16 1.06 5.14
CA LEU A 34 -34.28 1.45 5.99
C LEU A 34 -35.25 2.40 5.26
N GLU A 35 -34.71 3.34 4.47
CA GLU A 35 -35.48 4.23 3.61
C GLU A 35 -36.24 3.45 2.54
N PHE A 36 -35.61 2.47 1.88
CA PHE A 36 -36.29 1.66 0.85
C PHE A 36 -37.40 0.80 1.45
N LEU A 37 -37.14 0.12 2.58
CA LEU A 37 -38.13 -0.69 3.29
C LEU A 37 -39.31 0.16 3.83
N LYS A 38 -39.06 1.37 4.34
CA LYS A 38 -40.12 2.29 4.82
C LYS A 38 -40.93 2.92 3.68
N ASN A 39 -40.43 2.88 2.45
CA ASN A 39 -41.13 3.36 1.24
C ASN A 39 -41.72 2.22 0.39
N ASN A 40 -41.77 0.98 0.90
CA ASN A 40 -42.21 -0.24 0.17
C ASN A 40 -41.49 -0.44 -1.19
N LYS A 41 -40.25 0.01 -1.33
CA LYS A 41 -39.47 -0.13 -2.58
C LYS A 41 -38.73 -1.46 -2.62
N PRO A 42 -38.62 -2.12 -3.79
CA PRO A 42 -37.76 -3.29 -3.93
C PRO A 42 -36.29 -2.89 -3.69
N LEU A 43 -35.59 -3.68 -2.88
CA LEU A 43 -34.17 -3.47 -2.60
C LEU A 43 -33.31 -4.02 -3.74
N TYR A 44 -32.14 -3.41 -3.94
CA TYR A 44 -31.13 -3.97 -4.84
C TYR A 44 -30.67 -5.35 -4.36
N ASN A 45 -30.35 -6.26 -5.29
CA ASN A 45 -29.92 -7.62 -4.97
C ASN A 45 -28.65 -7.67 -4.08
N SER A 46 -27.81 -6.64 -4.13
CA SER A 46 -26.68 -6.46 -3.21
C SER A 46 -27.13 -6.29 -1.76
N ASP A 47 -28.25 -5.61 -1.53
CA ASP A 47 -28.74 -5.16 -0.24
C ASP A 47 -29.70 -6.17 0.41
N THR A 48 -30.48 -6.90 -0.39
CA THR A 48 -31.18 -8.12 0.07
C THR A 48 -30.17 -9.14 0.60
N ILE A 49 -29.16 -9.51 -0.19
CA ILE A 49 -28.09 -10.44 0.22
C ILE A 49 -27.36 -9.91 1.47
N TYR A 50 -27.13 -8.60 1.58
CA TYR A 50 -26.53 -8.02 2.78
C TYR A 50 -27.40 -8.20 4.04
N LEU A 51 -28.71 -7.96 3.91
CA LEU A 51 -29.67 -8.15 4.99
C LEU A 51 -29.83 -9.61 5.39
N GLU A 52 -30.00 -10.53 4.44
CA GLU A 52 -30.23 -11.94 4.75
C GLU A 52 -29.03 -12.54 5.52
N ASN A 53 -27.81 -12.18 5.12
CA ASN A 53 -26.58 -12.53 5.84
C ASN A 53 -26.45 -11.83 7.21
N LYS A 54 -26.99 -10.62 7.38
CA LYS A 54 -26.97 -9.89 8.67
C LYS A 54 -28.06 -10.30 9.65
N LEU A 55 -29.19 -10.77 9.13
CA LEU A 55 -30.37 -11.14 9.92
C LEU A 55 -30.49 -12.66 10.15
N ASN A 56 -29.71 -13.48 9.43
CA ASN A 56 -29.83 -14.94 9.35
C ASN A 56 -31.29 -15.36 9.11
N SER A 57 -31.93 -14.69 8.14
CA SER A 57 -33.37 -14.75 7.89
C SER A 57 -33.65 -14.24 6.48
N THR A 58 -34.46 -14.96 5.71
CA THR A 58 -35.01 -14.47 4.45
C THR A 58 -36.17 -13.51 4.71
N PHE A 59 -36.41 -12.57 3.81
CA PHE A 59 -37.57 -11.68 3.87
C PHE A 59 -38.07 -11.38 2.46
N SER A 60 -39.35 -11.66 2.21
CA SER A 60 -40.04 -11.14 1.04
C SER A 60 -40.44 -9.69 1.32
N VAL A 61 -39.90 -8.76 0.55
CA VAL A 61 -40.61 -7.50 0.30
C VAL A 61 -41.78 -7.91 -0.59
N GLU A 62 -43.00 -7.60 -0.15
CA GLU A 62 -44.22 -7.87 -0.92
C GLU A 62 -44.12 -7.10 -2.25
N GLU A 63 -43.99 -7.81 -3.37
CA GLU A 63 -44.42 -7.24 -4.65
C GLU A 63 -45.89 -6.86 -4.48
N GLU A 64 -46.30 -5.68 -4.97
CA GLU A 64 -47.72 -5.37 -5.08
C GLU A 64 -48.42 -6.52 -5.81
N PRO A 65 -49.59 -6.99 -5.35
CA PRO A 65 -50.33 -8.03 -6.04
C PRO A 65 -50.66 -7.49 -7.43
N LYS A 66 -49.99 -8.05 -8.43
CA LYS A 66 -50.18 -7.70 -9.85
C LYS A 66 -51.67 -7.83 -10.14
N GLU A 67 -52.34 -6.70 -10.37
CA GLU A 67 -53.73 -6.73 -10.81
C GLU A 67 -53.77 -7.56 -12.10
N GLU A 68 -54.43 -8.72 -12.04
CA GLU A 68 -54.62 -9.54 -13.22
C GLU A 68 -55.48 -8.71 -14.19
N ASN A 69 -54.81 -8.15 -15.20
CA ASN A 69 -55.44 -7.37 -16.25
C ASN A 69 -56.56 -8.22 -16.86
N ASN A 70 -57.81 -7.98 -16.44
CA ASN A 70 -59.04 -8.69 -16.88
C ASN A 70 -59.31 -8.59 -18.39
N ILE A 71 -58.43 -7.87 -19.11
CA ILE A 71 -58.38 -7.67 -20.55
C ILE A 71 -57.44 -8.71 -21.22
N LEU A 72 -56.36 -9.16 -20.57
CA LEU A 72 -55.40 -10.11 -21.16
C LEU A 72 -56.04 -11.45 -21.57
N PRO A 73 -56.90 -12.10 -20.74
CA PRO A 73 -57.63 -13.29 -21.18
C PRO A 73 -58.53 -12.99 -22.38
N LYS A 74 -59.30 -11.90 -22.33
CA LYS A 74 -60.26 -11.51 -23.38
C LYS A 74 -59.59 -11.16 -24.70
N VAL A 75 -58.40 -10.55 -24.68
CA VAL A 75 -57.60 -10.31 -25.89
C VAL A 75 -57.08 -11.62 -26.46
N LYS A 76 -56.69 -12.58 -25.62
CA LYS A 76 -56.32 -13.92 -26.07
C LYS A 76 -57.52 -14.66 -26.67
N ASP A 77 -58.69 -14.60 -26.04
CA ASP A 77 -59.93 -15.19 -26.57
C ASP A 77 -60.31 -14.58 -27.94
N LEU A 78 -60.06 -13.28 -28.16
CA LEU A 78 -60.24 -12.62 -29.46
C LEU A 78 -59.22 -13.07 -30.53
N ILE A 79 -58.00 -13.43 -30.14
CA ILE A 79 -56.98 -14.02 -31.02
C ILE A 79 -57.37 -15.46 -31.37
N ASP A 80 -57.67 -16.29 -30.36
CA ASP A 80 -57.99 -17.72 -30.51
C ASP A 80 -59.34 -17.93 -31.25
N SER A 81 -60.28 -16.97 -31.16
CA SER A 81 -61.52 -16.95 -31.95
C SER A 81 -61.41 -16.26 -33.33
N GLY A 82 -60.27 -15.63 -33.64
CA GLY A 82 -60.05 -14.92 -34.90
C GLY A 82 -60.91 -13.67 -35.13
N ASN A 83 -61.56 -13.12 -34.09
CA ASN A 83 -62.50 -11.99 -34.22
C ASN A 83 -61.80 -10.61 -34.28
N GLY A 84 -60.82 -10.47 -35.15
CA GLY A 84 -60.10 -9.20 -35.34
C GLY A 84 -58.92 -9.31 -36.30
N ASP A 85 -58.09 -8.27 -36.30
CA ASP A 85 -56.78 -8.29 -36.92
C ASP A 85 -55.79 -8.95 -35.94
N SER A 86 -55.32 -10.15 -36.29
CA SER A 86 -54.43 -10.93 -35.44
C SER A 86 -53.09 -10.26 -35.18
N GLY A 87 -52.54 -9.51 -36.15
CA GLY A 87 -51.30 -8.76 -35.97
C GLY A 87 -51.48 -7.59 -35.00
N ARG A 88 -52.61 -6.90 -35.09
CA ARG A 88 -52.96 -5.81 -34.17
C ARG A 88 -53.28 -6.32 -32.77
N LEU A 89 -54.05 -7.41 -32.66
CA LEU A 89 -54.37 -8.04 -31.37
C LEU A 89 -53.12 -8.61 -30.68
N GLN A 90 -52.17 -9.19 -31.41
CA GLN A 90 -50.88 -9.62 -30.84
C GLN A 90 -50.06 -8.43 -30.33
N SER A 91 -49.95 -7.35 -31.11
CA SER A 91 -49.29 -6.11 -30.68
C SER A 91 -49.91 -5.53 -29.39
N ILE A 92 -51.23 -5.60 -29.27
CA ILE A 92 -51.97 -5.18 -28.08
C ILE A 92 -51.72 -6.13 -26.89
N TYR A 93 -51.74 -7.45 -27.11
CA TYR A 93 -51.43 -8.46 -26.10
C TYR A 93 -50.01 -8.27 -25.54
N ASP A 94 -49.03 -8.08 -26.43
CA ASP A 94 -47.63 -7.84 -26.08
C ASP A 94 -47.46 -6.50 -25.35
N ALA A 95 -48.20 -5.45 -25.73
CA ALA A 95 -48.19 -4.17 -25.03
C ALA A 95 -48.75 -4.28 -23.60
N LEU A 96 -49.89 -4.96 -23.43
CA LEU A 96 -50.51 -5.21 -22.12
C LEU A 96 -49.65 -6.11 -21.22
N LEU A 97 -49.05 -7.17 -21.77
CA LEU A 97 -48.12 -8.06 -21.05
C LEU A 97 -46.87 -7.31 -20.55
N ASN A 98 -46.45 -6.27 -21.27
CA ASN A 98 -45.35 -5.38 -20.89
C ASN A 98 -45.82 -4.12 -20.10
N ASN A 99 -47.08 -4.07 -19.66
CA ASN A 99 -47.68 -2.93 -18.95
C ASN A 99 -47.46 -1.55 -19.63
N LYS A 100 -47.46 -1.52 -20.96
CA LYS A 100 -47.36 -0.27 -21.73
C LYS A 100 -48.75 0.36 -21.92
N PRO A 101 -48.88 1.69 -21.83
CA PRO A 101 -50.15 2.36 -22.12
C PRO A 101 -50.52 2.12 -23.59
N LEU A 102 -51.75 1.66 -23.81
CA LEU A 102 -52.29 1.39 -25.14
C LEU A 102 -52.63 2.71 -25.86
N TYR A 103 -52.46 2.76 -27.19
CA TYR A 103 -52.90 3.94 -27.95
C TYR A 103 -54.43 4.03 -27.95
N ASN A 104 -54.99 5.25 -27.92
CA ASN A 104 -56.45 5.46 -27.92
C ASN A 104 -57.15 4.72 -29.09
N SER A 105 -56.50 4.63 -30.25
CA SER A 105 -56.97 3.86 -31.40
C SER A 105 -57.16 2.36 -31.11
N ASP A 106 -56.30 1.80 -30.26
CA ASP A 106 -56.29 0.39 -29.86
C ASP A 106 -57.23 0.14 -28.68
N THR A 107 -57.36 1.10 -27.75
CA THR A 107 -58.37 1.06 -26.68
C THR A 107 -59.79 1.04 -27.27
N ILE A 108 -60.10 1.97 -28.18
CA ILE A 108 -61.39 2.02 -28.89
C ILE A 108 -61.60 0.74 -29.73
N TYR A 109 -60.54 0.17 -30.29
CA TYR A 109 -60.61 -1.10 -31.03
C TYR A 109 -61.00 -2.26 -30.11
N LEU A 110 -60.35 -2.40 -28.94
CA LEU A 110 -60.71 -3.41 -27.94
C LEU A 110 -62.15 -3.23 -27.44
N GLU A 111 -62.54 -2.01 -27.07
CA GLU A 111 -63.91 -1.72 -26.62
C GLU A 111 -64.93 -2.12 -27.69
N SER A 112 -64.70 -1.75 -28.96
CA SER A 112 -65.59 -2.12 -30.06
C SER A 112 -65.72 -3.63 -30.26
N LYS A 113 -64.63 -4.40 -30.08
CA LYS A 113 -64.60 -5.85 -30.29
C LYS A 113 -65.12 -6.64 -29.10
N ILE A 114 -64.81 -6.23 -27.87
CA ILE A 114 -65.34 -6.85 -26.65
C ILE A 114 -66.85 -6.59 -26.56
N ASN A 115 -67.33 -5.36 -26.81
CA ASN A 115 -68.75 -5.03 -26.74
C ASN A 115 -69.57 -5.68 -27.88
N SER A 116 -68.96 -5.94 -29.04
CA SER A 116 -69.58 -6.71 -30.13
C SER A 116 -69.82 -8.19 -29.78
N SER A 117 -69.25 -8.71 -28.68
CA SER A 117 -69.33 -10.12 -28.31
C SER A 117 -70.49 -10.47 -27.36
N ASN A 118 -71.30 -9.49 -26.93
CA ASN A 118 -72.48 -9.68 -26.08
C ASN A 118 -73.78 -9.51 -26.88
N PRO A 119 -74.47 -10.59 -27.28
CA PRO A 119 -75.74 -10.52 -28.01
C PRO A 119 -76.96 -10.28 -27.08
N GLU A 120 -76.85 -9.36 -26.11
CA GLU A 120 -77.90 -9.19 -25.09
C GLU A 120 -78.08 -7.74 -24.56
N SER A 121 -78.28 -6.78 -25.47
CA SER A 121 -79.26 -5.71 -25.27
C SER A 121 -79.78 -5.17 -26.60
N ILE A 122 -81.07 -4.86 -26.66
CA ILE A 122 -81.80 -4.51 -27.89
C ILE A 122 -82.26 -3.05 -27.84
N ILE A 123 -81.84 -2.29 -28.86
CA ILE A 123 -82.55 -1.21 -29.58
C ILE A 123 -83.24 -0.11 -28.75
N GLU A 124 -82.83 1.14 -28.96
CA GLU A 124 -83.71 2.24 -29.44
C GLU A 124 -82.84 3.37 -30.03
N THR A 125 -82.64 3.43 -31.36
CA THR A 125 -83.50 4.02 -32.41
C THR A 125 -83.48 5.56 -32.42
N ALA A 126 -82.95 6.15 -33.49
CA ALA A 126 -82.88 7.61 -33.69
C ALA A 126 -83.29 8.02 -35.12
N ALA A 127 -84.58 8.27 -35.32
CA ALA A 127 -85.24 8.85 -36.49
C ALA A 127 -86.69 9.19 -36.07
N GLU A 128 -87.41 10.19 -36.58
CA GLU A 128 -87.11 11.28 -37.53
C GLU A 128 -88.14 12.43 -37.33
N THR A 129 -87.98 13.57 -38.00
CA THR A 129 -88.72 14.81 -37.67
C THR A 129 -89.56 15.37 -38.84
N ILE A 130 -90.89 15.24 -38.71
CA ILE A 130 -91.95 16.17 -39.20
C ILE A 130 -92.30 16.22 -40.72
N VAL A 131 -93.52 15.71 -41.02
CA VAL A 131 -94.59 16.24 -41.93
C VAL A 131 -94.39 16.32 -43.45
N GLU A 132 -95.29 15.67 -44.23
CA GLU A 132 -96.14 16.37 -45.22
C GLU A 132 -97.52 15.69 -45.48
N ILE A 133 -98.45 16.49 -46.03
CA ILE A 133 -99.91 16.46 -46.18
C ILE A 133 -100.44 15.46 -47.23
N THR A 134 -101.60 14.79 -47.01
CA THR A 134 -102.80 14.71 -47.93
C THR A 134 -103.94 13.78 -47.40
N PRO A 135 -105.20 13.87 -47.92
CA PRO A 135 -106.39 13.34 -47.22
C PRO A 135 -107.27 12.28 -47.95
N GLU A 136 -108.00 11.48 -47.15
CA GLU A 136 -109.28 10.80 -47.48
C GLU A 136 -110.21 10.94 -46.23
N ASN A 137 -111.53 11.19 -46.25
CA ASN A 137 -112.66 10.81 -47.11
C ASN A 137 -113.15 9.35 -46.90
N VAL A 138 -114.43 9.14 -46.55
CA VAL A 138 -115.30 7.93 -46.77
C VAL A 138 -116.49 7.83 -45.76
N LEU A 139 -117.73 7.82 -46.28
CA LEU A 139 -118.98 7.17 -45.78
C LEU A 139 -119.57 7.51 -44.37
N SER A 140 -120.87 7.31 -44.08
CA SER A 140 -122.03 7.13 -44.98
C SER A 140 -123.39 7.54 -44.39
N LYS A 141 -124.22 8.06 -45.30
CA LYS A 141 -125.69 7.99 -45.42
C LYS A 141 -126.40 6.79 -44.75
N VAL A 142 -127.46 7.08 -43.99
CA VAL A 142 -128.65 6.20 -43.79
C VAL A 142 -129.91 7.03 -44.06
N ILE A 143 -130.94 6.39 -44.63
CA ILE A 143 -132.27 6.94 -44.89
C ILE A 143 -133.28 5.98 -44.27
N GLU A 144 -134.27 6.49 -43.53
CA GLU A 144 -135.47 5.73 -43.21
C GLU A 144 -136.73 6.60 -43.40
N LYS A 145 -137.89 5.95 -43.54
CA LYS A 145 -139.12 6.55 -44.10
C LYS A 145 -140.26 6.63 -43.08
N THR A 146 -141.20 7.51 -43.45
CA THR A 146 -142.63 7.61 -43.08
C THR A 146 -143.26 6.39 -42.38
N PRO A 147 -144.26 6.64 -41.51
CA PRO A 147 -145.62 6.49 -42.02
C PRO A 147 -146.60 7.63 -41.68
N GLU A 148 -147.59 7.81 -42.55
CA GLU A 148 -148.84 8.52 -42.26
C GLU A 148 -149.69 7.75 -41.24
N PRO A 149 -150.75 8.37 -40.68
CA PRO A 149 -152.03 7.67 -40.82
C PRO A 149 -153.30 8.54 -41.01
N LYS A 150 -154.20 7.98 -41.84
CA LYS A 150 -155.68 7.97 -41.72
C LYS A 150 -156.49 9.23 -42.08
N VAL A 151 -157.01 9.17 -43.31
CA VAL A 151 -158.38 9.57 -43.65
C VAL A 151 -159.38 8.92 -42.67
N ILE A 152 -160.42 9.66 -42.24
CA ILE A 152 -161.59 9.11 -41.56
C ILE A 152 -162.88 9.58 -42.26
N GLU A 153 -163.47 8.61 -42.96
CA GLU A 153 -164.91 8.32 -43.17
C GLU A 153 -165.98 9.42 -43.07
N LYS A 154 -166.83 9.48 -44.11
CA LYS A 154 -168.13 10.16 -44.10
C LYS A 154 -169.14 9.30 -43.33
N ILE A 155 -169.71 9.82 -42.24
CA ILE A 155 -170.78 9.13 -41.50
C ILE A 155 -172.16 9.55 -42.02
N SER A 156 -172.90 8.62 -42.63
CA SER A 156 -174.24 8.86 -43.17
C SER A 156 -175.34 8.69 -42.11
N GLY A 157 -175.65 9.77 -41.38
CA GLY A 157 -176.79 9.80 -40.45
C GLY A 157 -178.13 9.95 -41.19
N SER A 158 -178.97 8.91 -41.20
CA SER A 158 -180.36 9.04 -41.67
C SER A 158 -181.21 9.78 -40.64
N MET A 159 -181.86 10.86 -41.05
CA MET A 159 -182.71 11.67 -40.17
C MET A 159 -184.01 10.94 -39.80
N PRO A 160 -184.54 11.12 -38.58
CA PRO A 160 -185.88 10.64 -38.22
C PRO A 160 -186.97 11.21 -39.14
N LYS A 161 -187.92 10.37 -39.55
CA LYS A 161 -189.06 10.81 -40.37
C LYS A 161 -189.90 11.83 -39.60
N GLY A 162 -189.87 13.09 -40.05
CA GLY A 162 -190.56 14.21 -39.41
C GLY A 162 -189.88 15.56 -39.65
N TRP A 163 -188.59 15.58 -39.99
CA TRP A 163 -187.86 16.81 -40.31
C TRP A 163 -188.00 17.17 -41.80
N SER A 164 -188.91 18.09 -42.11
CA SER A 164 -188.93 18.81 -43.40
C SER A 164 -187.91 19.98 -43.35
N PRO A 165 -187.05 20.17 -44.36
CA PRO A 165 -186.08 21.25 -44.34
C PRO A 165 -186.75 22.62 -44.58
N GLU A 166 -186.81 23.46 -43.56
CA GLU A 166 -187.01 24.90 -43.76
C GLU A 166 -185.81 25.48 -44.50
N ASN A 167 -185.98 25.86 -45.76
CA ASN A 167 -184.94 26.48 -46.57
C ASN A 167 -184.64 27.91 -46.09
N LYS A 168 -183.79 28.02 -45.06
CA LYS A 168 -183.18 29.27 -44.56
C LYS A 168 -181.72 29.35 -45.01
N PRO A 169 -181.43 29.67 -46.29
CA PRO A 169 -180.06 29.68 -46.82
C PRO A 169 -179.14 30.67 -46.08
N GLU A 170 -179.68 31.74 -45.49
CA GLU A 170 -178.89 32.72 -44.74
C GLU A 170 -178.14 32.15 -43.54
N GLU A 171 -178.70 31.17 -42.82
CA GLU A 171 -178.05 30.62 -41.62
C GLU A 171 -176.90 29.67 -42.02
N LEU A 172 -177.09 28.88 -43.07
CA LEU A 172 -176.03 28.07 -43.67
C LEU A 172 -174.92 28.93 -44.29
N GLU A 173 -175.26 30.08 -44.90
CA GLU A 173 -174.25 31.05 -45.33
C GLU A 173 -173.46 31.65 -44.16
N LYS A 174 -174.13 32.03 -43.06
CA LYS A 174 -173.47 32.58 -41.86
C LYS A 174 -172.51 31.54 -41.25
N ILE A 175 -172.93 30.27 -41.17
CA ILE A 175 -172.07 29.17 -40.71
C ILE A 175 -170.89 28.94 -41.66
N SER A 176 -171.12 28.91 -42.97
CA SER A 176 -170.06 28.74 -43.99
C SER A 176 -169.03 29.89 -43.96
N LYS A 177 -169.49 31.14 -43.79
CA LYS A 177 -168.62 32.32 -43.62
C LYS A 177 -167.77 32.21 -42.35
N ASN A 178 -168.37 31.84 -41.22
CA ASN A 178 -167.64 31.60 -39.97
C ASN A 178 -166.58 30.48 -40.11
N ILE A 179 -166.92 29.36 -40.75
CA ILE A 179 -165.97 28.26 -41.01
C ILE A 179 -164.81 28.73 -41.90
N SER A 180 -165.09 29.54 -42.93
CA SER A 180 -164.04 30.13 -43.78
C SER A 180 -163.11 31.07 -43.00
N ASP A 181 -163.65 31.87 -42.08
CA ASP A 181 -162.85 32.78 -41.25
C ASP A 181 -162.09 32.06 -40.12
N GLU A 182 -162.60 30.93 -39.61
CA GLU A 182 -161.85 30.03 -38.72
C GLU A 182 -160.76 29.26 -39.46
N GLN A 183 -161.00 28.79 -40.68
CA GLN A 183 -159.97 28.19 -41.54
C GLN A 183 -158.84 29.19 -41.83
N LYS A 184 -159.15 30.46 -42.11
CA LYS A 184 -158.14 31.52 -42.24
C LYS A 184 -157.33 31.73 -40.96
N LYS A 185 -157.97 31.70 -39.78
CA LYS A 185 -157.28 31.78 -38.48
C LYS A 185 -156.35 30.58 -38.25
N ILE A 186 -156.80 29.37 -38.60
CA ILE A 186 -155.99 28.14 -38.53
C ILE A 186 -154.80 28.24 -39.49
N GLU A 187 -154.99 28.68 -40.73
CA GLU A 187 -153.89 28.92 -41.68
C GLU A 187 -152.88 29.95 -41.16
N THR A 188 -153.34 31.07 -40.58
CA THR A 188 -152.41 32.06 -39.99
C THR A 188 -151.69 31.49 -38.77
N GLN A 189 -152.35 30.69 -37.94
CA GLN A 189 -151.73 30.04 -36.79
C GLN A 189 -150.68 28.99 -37.21
N ILE A 190 -150.93 28.27 -38.31
CA ILE A 190 -149.95 27.34 -38.92
C ILE A 190 -148.74 28.13 -39.46
N LYS A 191 -148.97 29.25 -40.16
CA LYS A 191 -147.89 30.13 -40.65
C LYS A 191 -147.02 30.65 -39.49
N ILE A 192 -147.65 31.12 -38.40
CA ILE A 192 -146.96 31.55 -37.17
C ILE A 192 -146.20 30.39 -36.52
N ASN A 193 -146.78 29.19 -36.41
CA ASN A 193 -146.08 28.05 -35.82
C ASN A 193 -144.86 27.62 -36.67
N ASN A 194 -145.00 27.59 -37.99
CA ASN A 194 -143.89 27.29 -38.90
C ASN A 194 -142.75 28.32 -38.77
N GLU A 195 -143.08 29.60 -38.56
CA GLU A 195 -142.08 30.64 -38.28
C GLU A 195 -141.41 30.42 -36.91
N ILE A 196 -142.18 30.09 -35.87
CA ILE A 196 -141.65 29.75 -34.54
C ILE A 196 -140.70 28.54 -34.61
N ASP A 197 -141.03 27.50 -35.38
CA ASP A 197 -140.18 26.32 -35.52
C ASP A 197 -138.93 26.59 -36.39
N LEU A 198 -139.02 27.48 -37.38
CA LEU A 198 -137.84 28.00 -38.08
C LEU A 198 -136.93 28.82 -37.13
N GLN A 199 -137.50 29.70 -36.31
CA GLN A 199 -136.75 30.48 -35.31
C GLN A 199 -136.10 29.56 -34.25
N ARG A 200 -136.79 28.50 -33.81
CA ARG A 200 -136.25 27.45 -32.91
C ARG A 200 -135.08 26.71 -33.57
N SER A 201 -135.19 26.36 -34.85
CA SER A 201 -134.10 25.72 -35.62
C SER A 201 -132.86 26.63 -35.67
N ASN A 202 -133.03 27.89 -36.06
CA ASN A 202 -131.95 28.88 -36.14
C ASN A 202 -131.30 29.11 -34.76
N LEU A 203 -132.10 29.18 -33.68
CA LEU A 203 -131.59 29.29 -32.32
C LEU A 203 -130.80 28.05 -31.89
N SER A 204 -131.25 26.85 -32.25
CA SER A 204 -130.56 25.58 -31.97
C SER A 204 -129.19 25.51 -32.68
N GLN A 205 -129.12 25.94 -33.94
CA GLN A 205 -127.87 26.08 -34.69
C GLN A 205 -126.92 27.09 -34.02
N LEU A 206 -127.43 28.26 -33.61
CA LEU A 206 -126.64 29.26 -32.89
C LEU A 206 -126.10 28.76 -31.54
N ILE A 207 -126.90 27.99 -30.79
CA ILE A 207 -126.48 27.34 -29.54
C ILE A 207 -125.38 26.30 -29.80
N SER A 208 -125.48 25.55 -30.90
CA SER A 208 -124.49 24.53 -31.28
C SER A 208 -123.16 25.17 -31.67
N HIS A 209 -123.17 26.15 -32.57
CA HIS A 209 -121.96 26.91 -32.91
C HIS A 209 -121.36 27.64 -31.69
N ARG A 210 -122.18 28.20 -30.80
CA ARG A 210 -121.68 28.80 -29.55
C ARG A 210 -120.90 27.78 -28.72
N LYS A 211 -121.41 26.55 -28.56
CA LYS A 211 -120.69 25.48 -27.84
C LYS A 211 -119.38 25.09 -28.55
N GLU A 212 -119.40 24.97 -29.87
CA GLU A 212 -118.18 24.70 -30.66
C GLU A 212 -117.12 25.80 -30.48
N TYR A 213 -117.52 27.07 -30.43
CA TYR A 213 -116.60 28.19 -30.17
C TYR A 213 -116.11 28.22 -28.72
N GLU A 214 -116.97 27.98 -27.73
CA GLU A 214 -116.56 27.85 -26.32
C GLU A 214 -115.59 26.67 -26.10
N GLU A 215 -115.77 25.55 -26.81
CA GLU A 215 -114.84 24.42 -26.80
C GLU A 215 -113.51 24.75 -27.48
N LYS A 216 -113.52 25.44 -28.63
CA LYS A 216 -112.29 25.94 -29.29
C LYS A 216 -111.52 26.89 -28.38
N ILE A 217 -112.20 27.82 -27.71
CA ILE A 217 -111.60 28.79 -26.77
C ILE A 217 -111.00 28.07 -25.54
N THR A 218 -111.67 27.05 -24.98
CA THR A 218 -111.08 26.30 -23.84
C THR A 218 -109.88 25.46 -24.26
N LYS A 219 -109.90 24.83 -25.44
CA LYS A 219 -108.74 24.12 -26.01
C LYS A 219 -107.56 25.05 -26.26
N GLU A 220 -107.77 26.18 -26.95
CA GLU A 220 -106.74 27.18 -27.22
C GLU A 220 -106.17 27.75 -25.92
N LYS A 221 -107.03 28.13 -24.96
CA LYS A 221 -106.59 28.58 -23.63
C LYS A 221 -105.73 27.53 -22.92
N SER A 222 -106.10 26.25 -22.96
CA SER A 222 -105.32 25.18 -22.32
C SER A 222 -103.95 24.97 -22.97
N SER A 223 -103.88 25.10 -24.30
CA SER A 223 -102.63 25.04 -25.06
C SER A 223 -101.69 26.20 -24.69
N LEU A 224 -102.22 27.43 -24.73
CA LEU A 224 -101.48 28.64 -24.34
C LEU A 224 -101.04 28.59 -22.87
N GLU A 225 -101.88 28.10 -21.96
CA GLU A 225 -101.51 27.95 -20.55
C GLU A 225 -100.42 26.89 -20.34
N SER A 226 -100.39 25.83 -21.16
CA SER A 226 -99.30 24.84 -21.16
C SER A 226 -97.99 25.44 -21.69
N GLN A 227 -98.03 26.16 -22.82
CA GLN A 227 -96.86 26.84 -23.38
C GLN A 227 -96.30 27.89 -22.41
N ILE A 228 -97.15 28.68 -21.76
CA ILE A 228 -96.74 29.66 -20.75
C ILE A 228 -96.08 28.99 -19.53
N LYS A 229 -96.51 27.78 -19.14
CA LYS A 229 -95.85 27.01 -18.06
C LYS A 229 -94.48 26.49 -18.50
N GLU A 230 -94.37 25.99 -19.73
CA GLU A 230 -93.10 25.50 -20.28
C GLU A 230 -92.06 26.62 -20.42
N GLU A 231 -92.46 27.79 -20.98
CA GLU A 231 -91.58 28.95 -21.09
C GLU A 231 -91.16 29.52 -19.72
N ARG A 232 -92.05 29.47 -18.71
CA ARG A 232 -91.66 29.82 -17.33
C ARG A 232 -90.58 28.89 -16.77
N ILE A 233 -90.66 27.58 -17.04
CA ILE A 233 -89.64 26.61 -16.61
C ILE A 233 -88.31 26.86 -17.35
N LYS A 234 -88.34 27.17 -18.65
CA LYS A 234 -87.15 27.57 -19.44
C LYS A 234 -86.51 28.84 -18.89
N ILE A 235 -87.29 29.88 -18.59
CA ILE A 235 -86.80 31.12 -17.98
C ILE A 235 -86.23 30.87 -16.58
N GLU A 236 -86.87 30.03 -15.76
CA GLU A 236 -86.40 29.70 -14.41
C GLU A 236 -85.04 28.95 -14.44
N THR A 237 -84.92 27.93 -15.31
CA THR A 237 -83.67 27.18 -15.49
C THR A 237 -82.55 28.04 -16.09
N GLN A 238 -82.84 28.87 -17.07
CA GLN A 238 -81.90 29.85 -17.62
C GLN A 238 -81.45 30.88 -16.55
N THR A 239 -82.36 31.31 -15.68
CA THR A 239 -82.05 32.25 -14.58
C THR A 239 -81.12 31.61 -13.54
N LYS A 240 -81.37 30.35 -13.16
CA LYS A 240 -80.50 29.57 -12.26
C LYS A 240 -79.08 29.42 -12.85
N LEU A 241 -78.99 28.97 -14.09
CA LEU A 241 -77.71 28.84 -14.81
C LEU A 241 -76.96 30.18 -14.92
N SER A 242 -77.67 31.28 -15.19
CA SER A 242 -77.08 32.63 -15.22
C SER A 242 -76.53 33.05 -13.85
N HIS A 243 -77.22 32.72 -12.75
CA HIS A 243 -76.74 32.99 -11.40
C HIS A 243 -75.50 32.16 -11.04
N GLU A 244 -75.49 30.86 -11.37
CA GLU A 244 -74.31 29.99 -11.20
C GLU A 244 -73.10 30.52 -11.98
N ILE A 245 -73.29 30.96 -13.22
CA ILE A 245 -72.26 31.60 -14.05
C ILE A 245 -71.71 32.90 -13.41
N ILE A 246 -72.52 33.65 -12.66
CA ILE A 246 -72.07 34.84 -11.93
C ILE A 246 -71.21 34.43 -10.72
N VAL A 247 -71.68 33.48 -9.91
CA VAL A 247 -70.93 32.98 -8.74
C VAL A 247 -69.57 32.40 -9.16
N GLN A 248 -69.54 31.56 -10.20
CA GLN A 248 -68.30 31.01 -10.75
C GLN A 248 -67.33 32.09 -11.27
N LYS A 249 -67.83 33.21 -11.83
CA LYS A 249 -66.98 34.34 -12.24
C LYS A 249 -66.33 35.04 -11.05
N GLU A 250 -67.07 35.25 -9.96
CA GLU A 250 -66.53 35.84 -8.74
C GLU A 250 -65.46 34.95 -8.08
N GLU A 251 -65.70 33.64 -8.01
CA GLU A 251 -64.73 32.66 -7.50
C GLU A 251 -63.47 32.62 -8.38
N LEU A 252 -63.64 32.60 -9.70
CA LEU A 252 -62.52 32.65 -10.65
C LEU A 252 -61.72 33.96 -10.54
N GLU A 253 -62.33 35.08 -10.12
CA GLU A 253 -61.61 36.32 -9.81
C GLU A 253 -60.83 36.23 -8.48
N LYS A 254 -61.39 35.59 -7.44
CA LYS A 254 -60.69 35.31 -6.17
C LYS A 254 -59.46 34.43 -6.42
N VAL A 255 -59.62 33.31 -7.14
CA VAL A 255 -58.53 32.40 -7.54
C VAL A 255 -57.46 33.11 -8.38
N LYS A 256 -57.85 34.03 -9.28
CA LYS A 256 -56.88 34.86 -10.03
C LYS A 256 -56.04 35.75 -9.11
N LYS A 257 -56.65 36.38 -8.10
CA LYS A 257 -55.95 37.23 -7.11
C LYS A 257 -54.98 36.41 -6.26
N GLU A 258 -55.42 35.25 -5.76
CA GLU A 258 -54.59 34.31 -5.00
C GLU A 258 -53.41 33.78 -5.82
N ARG A 259 -53.65 33.34 -7.06
CA ARG A 259 -52.60 32.92 -8.00
C ARG A 259 -51.56 34.01 -8.23
N ALA A 260 -51.98 35.28 -8.33
CA ALA A 260 -51.06 36.41 -8.47
C ALA A 260 -50.21 36.67 -7.20
N LEU A 261 -50.75 36.42 -6.00
CA LEU A 261 -49.99 36.48 -4.74
C LEU A 261 -48.99 35.32 -4.63
N ILE A 262 -49.40 34.10 -5.00
CA ILE A 262 -48.55 32.90 -5.01
C ILE A 262 -47.37 33.08 -5.97
N ILE A 263 -47.61 33.57 -7.20
CA ILE A 263 -46.55 33.86 -8.18
C ILE A 263 -45.55 34.88 -7.61
N LYS A 264 -46.01 36.00 -7.04
CA LYS A 264 -45.13 37.01 -6.39
C LYS A 264 -44.29 36.40 -5.27
N LYS A 265 -44.85 35.48 -4.47
CA LYS A 265 -44.10 34.77 -3.42
C LYS A 265 -43.01 33.89 -4.05
N ILE A 266 -43.36 33.05 -5.03
CA ILE A 266 -42.43 32.17 -5.75
C ILE A 266 -41.28 32.96 -6.37
N ASP A 267 -41.56 34.08 -7.05
CA ASP A 267 -40.50 34.93 -7.62
C ASP A 267 -39.59 35.52 -6.53
N SER A 268 -40.15 35.95 -5.39
CA SER A 268 -39.35 36.46 -4.27
C SER A 268 -38.44 35.40 -3.64
N GLU A 269 -38.89 34.15 -3.56
CA GLU A 269 -38.12 33.02 -3.02
C GLU A 269 -37.07 32.52 -4.02
N LYS A 270 -37.42 32.44 -5.31
CA LYS A 270 -36.49 32.19 -6.41
C LYS A 270 -35.34 33.20 -6.43
N ILE A 271 -35.61 34.48 -6.18
CA ILE A 271 -34.59 35.54 -6.10
C ILE A 271 -33.69 35.37 -4.86
N LYS A 272 -34.23 34.96 -3.70
CA LYS A 272 -33.42 34.63 -2.50
C LYS A 272 -32.48 33.45 -2.79
N ILE A 273 -33.05 32.31 -3.19
CA ILE A 273 -32.32 31.08 -3.52
C ILE A 273 -31.22 31.35 -4.57
N SER A 274 -31.49 32.19 -5.57
CA SER A 274 -30.49 32.57 -6.59
C SER A 274 -29.32 33.39 -6.02
N ARG A 275 -29.55 34.23 -5.01
CA ARG A 275 -28.48 34.98 -4.31
C ARG A 275 -27.70 34.08 -3.36
N ASP A 276 -28.39 33.19 -2.66
CA ASP A 276 -27.78 32.26 -1.69
C ASP A 276 -26.91 31.22 -2.40
N LEU A 277 -27.37 30.70 -3.55
CA LEU A 277 -26.55 29.84 -4.44
C LEU A 277 -25.31 30.59 -4.96
N LEU A 278 -25.41 31.89 -5.21
CA LEU A 278 -24.28 32.72 -5.68
C LEU A 278 -23.28 32.99 -4.54
N SER A 279 -23.74 33.22 -3.31
CA SER A 279 -22.85 33.38 -2.14
C SER A 279 -22.14 32.07 -1.78
N GLN A 280 -22.86 30.93 -1.80
CA GLN A 280 -22.27 29.60 -1.63
C GLN A 280 -21.20 29.29 -2.69
N LYS A 281 -21.46 29.59 -3.97
CA LYS A 281 -20.46 29.43 -5.04
C LYS A 281 -19.21 30.30 -4.81
N ARG A 282 -19.35 31.52 -4.30
CA ARG A 282 -18.21 32.38 -3.94
C ARG A 282 -17.41 31.80 -2.77
N GLN A 283 -18.09 31.32 -1.72
CA GLN A 283 -17.45 30.68 -0.57
C GLN A 283 -16.69 29.41 -0.98
N LEU A 284 -17.27 28.58 -1.85
CA LEU A 284 -16.63 27.37 -2.37
C LEU A 284 -15.35 27.68 -3.18
N VAL A 285 -15.40 28.68 -4.06
CA VAL A 285 -14.20 29.13 -4.81
C VAL A 285 -13.14 29.72 -3.87
N GLN A 286 -13.55 30.47 -2.84
CA GLN A 286 -12.61 30.99 -1.84
C GLN A 286 -11.94 29.85 -1.05
N ALA A 287 -12.70 28.83 -0.63
CA ALA A 287 -12.17 27.66 0.08
C ALA A 287 -11.20 26.84 -0.80
N GLN A 288 -11.49 26.69 -2.09
CA GLN A 288 -10.57 26.05 -3.05
C GLN A 288 -9.24 26.82 -3.17
N LEU A 289 -9.30 28.15 -3.29
CA LEU A 289 -8.10 29.01 -3.33
C LEU A 289 -7.34 29.09 -2.00
N GLU A 290 -7.95 28.70 -0.88
CA GLU A 290 -7.30 28.56 0.42
C GLU A 290 -6.65 27.18 0.56
N GLN A 291 -7.36 26.12 0.18
CA GLN A 291 -6.84 24.75 0.10
C GLN A 291 -5.58 24.67 -0.78
N GLU A 292 -5.58 25.30 -1.96
CA GLU A 292 -4.42 25.34 -2.87
C GLU A 292 -3.19 26.02 -2.22
N LYS A 293 -3.40 27.04 -1.38
CA LYS A 293 -2.31 27.71 -0.65
C LYS A 293 -1.75 26.84 0.46
N ILE A 294 -2.63 26.14 1.18
CA ILE A 294 -2.26 25.20 2.25
C ILE A 294 -1.49 24.02 1.65
N GLU A 295 -1.97 23.41 0.56
CA GLU A 295 -1.27 22.35 -0.16
C GLU A 295 0.12 22.80 -0.64
N LYS A 296 0.21 23.99 -1.25
CA LYS A 296 1.48 24.63 -1.63
C LYS A 296 2.39 24.94 -0.43
N GLN A 297 1.88 25.03 0.80
CA GLN A 297 2.69 25.15 2.01
C GLN A 297 3.16 23.78 2.51
N VAL A 298 2.26 22.79 2.61
CA VAL A 298 2.58 21.42 3.00
C VAL A 298 3.67 20.82 2.10
N ILE A 299 3.60 21.03 0.78
CA ILE A 299 4.63 20.56 -0.17
C ILE A 299 6.00 21.19 0.13
N ARG A 300 6.06 22.49 0.43
CA ARG A 300 7.32 23.20 0.77
C ARG A 300 7.90 22.73 2.11
N GLU A 301 7.04 22.50 3.11
CA GLU A 301 7.44 21.97 4.41
C GLU A 301 7.93 20.53 4.31
N GLN A 302 7.26 19.69 3.51
CA GLN A 302 7.67 18.31 3.21
C GLN A 302 9.01 18.27 2.46
N GLU A 303 9.24 19.16 1.49
CA GLU A 303 10.52 19.30 0.79
C GLU A 303 11.65 19.72 1.75
N LEU A 304 11.39 20.68 2.64
CA LEU A 304 12.33 21.15 3.66
C LEU A 304 12.65 20.05 4.69
N LEU A 305 11.65 19.32 5.17
CA LEU A 305 11.83 18.15 6.03
C LEU A 305 12.65 17.04 5.33
N GLY A 306 12.38 16.77 4.05
CA GLY A 306 13.16 15.83 3.24
C GLY A 306 14.63 16.24 3.08
N LYS A 307 14.89 17.53 2.90
CA LYS A 307 16.26 18.11 2.86
C LYS A 307 16.98 17.99 4.21
N MET A 308 16.31 18.34 5.32
CA MET A 308 16.92 18.20 6.65
C MET A 308 17.17 16.72 7.02
N ALA A 309 16.27 15.82 6.66
CA ALA A 309 16.44 14.38 6.90
C ALA A 309 17.59 13.78 6.06
N SER A 310 17.76 14.20 4.80
CA SER A 310 18.90 13.75 3.98
C SER A 310 20.22 14.33 4.47
N GLU A 311 20.26 15.60 4.87
CA GLU A 311 21.43 16.24 5.48
C GLU A 311 21.84 15.57 6.81
N GLN A 312 20.89 15.31 7.71
CA GLN A 312 21.15 14.58 8.96
C GLN A 312 21.68 13.17 8.69
N LYS A 313 21.12 12.46 7.69
CA LYS A 313 21.60 11.13 7.28
C LYS A 313 23.03 11.17 6.75
N SER A 314 23.39 12.17 5.93
CA SER A 314 24.77 12.34 5.44
C SER A 314 25.75 12.65 6.56
N ARG A 315 25.43 13.61 7.44
CA ARG A 315 26.25 13.96 8.62
C ARG A 315 26.47 12.76 9.56
N LEU A 316 25.44 11.92 9.76
CA LEU A 316 25.56 10.71 10.58
C LEU A 316 26.45 9.64 9.92
N LEU A 317 26.40 9.54 8.58
CA LEU A 317 27.26 8.64 7.80
C LEU A 317 28.73 9.09 7.86
N GLU A 318 29.00 10.38 7.69
CA GLU A 318 30.33 10.98 7.88
C GLU A 318 30.87 10.73 9.31
N GLN A 319 30.04 10.93 10.34
CA GLN A 319 30.40 10.64 11.72
C GLN A 319 30.71 9.15 11.94
N ALA A 320 29.97 8.24 11.31
CA ALA A 320 30.23 6.80 11.38
C ALA A 320 31.54 6.42 10.68
N GLN A 321 31.88 7.05 9.55
CA GLN A 321 33.17 6.88 8.88
C GLN A 321 34.32 7.40 9.75
N ILE A 322 34.21 8.61 10.31
CA ILE A 322 35.22 9.18 11.20
C ILE A 322 35.42 8.30 12.45
N ALA A 323 34.35 7.77 13.05
CA ALA A 323 34.44 6.85 14.18
C ALA A 323 35.12 5.51 13.81
N HIS A 324 34.88 4.99 12.60
CA HIS A 324 35.56 3.82 12.07
C HIS A 324 37.06 4.07 11.87
N ASP A 325 37.44 5.20 11.28
CA ASP A 325 38.83 5.57 11.02
C ASP A 325 39.61 5.84 12.31
N ILE A 326 38.97 6.45 13.31
CA ILE A 326 39.53 6.58 14.67
C ILE A 326 39.79 5.19 15.26
N LYS A 327 38.87 4.23 15.10
CA LYS A 327 39.05 2.86 15.58
C LYS A 327 40.18 2.11 14.85
N SER A 328 40.35 2.31 13.53
CA SER A 328 41.49 1.76 12.78
C SER A 328 42.82 2.31 13.34
N LYS A 329 42.91 3.64 13.47
CA LYS A 329 44.10 4.32 13.99
C LYS A 329 44.40 3.95 15.45
N GLN A 330 43.39 3.63 16.26
CA GLN A 330 43.58 3.08 17.60
C GLN A 330 44.21 1.68 17.57
N LEU A 331 43.78 0.79 16.65
CA LEU A 331 44.38 -0.54 16.47
C LEU A 331 45.81 -0.46 15.92
N GLU A 332 46.08 0.47 14.99
CA GLU A 332 47.42 0.77 14.49
C GLU A 332 48.34 1.32 15.59
N LEU A 333 47.83 2.20 16.46
CA LEU A 333 48.55 2.71 17.63
C LEU A 333 48.83 1.59 18.65
N GLU A 334 47.85 0.72 18.91
CA GLU A 334 48.03 -0.40 19.84
C GLU A 334 49.09 -1.40 19.34
N LYS A 335 49.09 -1.69 18.04
CA LYS A 335 50.13 -2.51 17.42
C LYS A 335 51.50 -1.84 17.51
N THR A 336 51.62 -0.56 17.16
CA THR A 336 52.92 0.14 17.19
C THR A 336 53.48 0.34 18.60
N LYS A 337 52.64 0.33 19.65
CA LYS A 337 53.12 0.17 21.04
C LYS A 337 53.75 -1.21 21.28
N GLN A 338 53.08 -2.29 20.88
CA GLN A 338 53.62 -3.64 21.03
C GLN A 338 54.94 -3.80 20.25
N ASP A 339 54.99 -3.32 19.01
CA ASP A 339 56.22 -3.32 18.19
C ASP A 339 57.34 -2.51 18.90
N TYR A 340 57.01 -1.42 19.62
CA TYR A 340 57.97 -0.64 20.41
C TYR A 340 58.44 -1.36 21.68
N ASP A 341 57.55 -1.98 22.45
CA ASP A 341 57.89 -2.71 23.68
C ASP A 341 58.74 -3.95 23.38
N ASP A 342 58.49 -4.62 22.25
CA ASP A 342 59.33 -5.70 21.71
C ASP A 342 60.74 -5.18 21.34
N ILE A 343 60.84 -4.02 20.68
CA ILE A 343 62.14 -3.37 20.37
C ILE A 343 62.87 -2.95 21.64
N VAL A 344 62.18 -2.37 22.64
CA VAL A 344 62.78 -2.01 23.93
C VAL A 344 63.32 -3.25 24.66
N SER A 345 62.60 -4.37 24.58
CA SER A 345 63.04 -5.66 25.14
C SER A 345 64.32 -6.16 24.45
N GLN A 346 64.34 -6.18 23.11
CA GLN A 346 65.53 -6.55 22.32
C GLN A 346 66.74 -5.65 22.62
N VAL A 347 66.54 -4.33 22.64
CA VAL A 347 67.59 -3.34 22.95
C VAL A 347 68.12 -3.50 24.37
N ASN A 348 67.30 -3.94 25.32
CA ASN A 348 67.75 -4.23 26.69
C ASN A 348 68.55 -5.53 26.77
N GLU A 349 68.18 -6.59 26.03
CA GLU A 349 69.04 -7.76 25.86
C GLU A 349 70.39 -7.41 25.22
N GLU A 350 70.39 -6.59 24.17
CA GLU A 350 71.61 -6.14 23.50
C GLU A 350 72.51 -5.33 24.43
N LYS A 351 71.96 -4.48 25.30
CA LYS A 351 72.74 -3.80 26.35
C LYS A 351 73.40 -4.78 27.33
N VAL A 352 72.72 -5.88 27.70
CA VAL A 352 73.30 -6.92 28.56
C VAL A 352 74.44 -7.63 27.82
N LYS A 353 74.21 -8.08 26.58
CA LYS A 353 75.22 -8.70 25.71
C LYS A 353 76.42 -7.76 25.48
N PHE A 354 76.18 -6.45 25.34
CA PHE A 354 77.22 -5.44 25.20
C PHE A 354 78.02 -5.25 26.50
N ALA A 355 77.36 -5.18 27.66
CA ALA A 355 78.04 -5.09 28.96
C ALA A 355 78.88 -6.34 29.26
N GLU A 356 78.46 -7.52 28.80
CA GLU A 356 79.27 -8.74 28.83
C GLU A 356 80.48 -8.65 27.88
N SER A 357 80.28 -8.16 26.65
CA SER A 357 81.39 -7.93 25.71
C SER A 357 82.40 -6.91 26.24
N GLU A 358 81.97 -5.90 27.00
CA GLU A 358 82.84 -4.91 27.62
C GLU A 358 83.65 -5.51 28.78
N LYS A 359 83.04 -6.40 29.59
CA LYS A 359 83.75 -7.19 30.61
C LYS A 359 84.80 -8.10 29.96
N LEU A 360 84.46 -8.79 28.87
CA LEU A 360 85.38 -9.63 28.11
C LEU A 360 86.53 -8.81 27.50
N LYS A 361 86.24 -7.63 26.92
CA LYS A 361 87.26 -6.70 26.40
C LYS A 361 88.23 -6.23 27.48
N LYS A 362 87.73 -5.90 28.69
CA LYS A 362 88.57 -5.56 29.86
C LYS A 362 89.45 -6.75 30.27
N LEU A 363 88.89 -7.97 30.31
CA LEU A 363 89.66 -9.19 30.62
C LEU A 363 90.77 -9.44 29.59
N ILE A 364 90.47 -9.38 28.29
CA ILE A 364 91.45 -9.53 27.20
C ILE A 364 92.58 -8.49 27.35
N ALA A 365 92.26 -7.22 27.57
CA ALA A 365 93.27 -6.19 27.77
C ALA A 365 94.20 -6.46 28.98
N THR A 366 93.70 -7.04 30.07
CA THR A 366 94.56 -7.46 31.20
C THR A 366 95.44 -8.66 30.85
N GLN A 367 94.94 -9.62 30.07
CA GLN A 367 95.72 -10.76 29.58
C GLN A 367 96.81 -10.32 28.59
N GLU A 368 96.50 -9.39 27.68
CA GLU A 368 97.47 -8.78 26.76
C GLU A 368 98.58 -8.05 27.51
N GLN A 369 98.25 -7.25 28.53
CA GLN A 369 99.27 -6.61 29.39
C GLN A 369 100.12 -7.65 30.14
N GLY A 370 99.53 -8.75 30.60
CA GLY A 370 100.26 -9.88 31.19
C GLY A 370 101.22 -10.54 30.19
N LEU A 371 100.78 -10.76 28.95
CA LEU A 371 101.59 -11.29 27.85
C LEU A 371 102.72 -10.32 27.45
N ILE A 372 102.47 -9.01 27.43
CA ILE A 372 103.49 -7.98 27.15
C ILE A 372 104.55 -7.97 28.27
N LYS A 373 104.15 -7.96 29.54
CA LYS A 373 105.09 -8.10 30.68
C LYS A 373 105.90 -9.39 30.59
N THR A 374 105.27 -10.50 30.20
CA THR A 374 105.94 -11.80 30.01
C THR A 374 106.93 -11.77 28.85
N LYS A 375 106.58 -11.15 27.71
CA LYS A 375 107.50 -10.92 26.57
C LYS A 375 108.69 -10.06 26.98
N GLN A 376 108.47 -8.98 27.75
CA GLN A 376 109.53 -8.11 28.25
C GLN A 376 110.47 -8.85 29.21
N ASN A 377 109.92 -9.65 30.14
CA ASN A 377 110.72 -10.49 31.04
C ASN A 377 111.54 -11.53 30.25
N ARG A 378 110.97 -12.15 29.20
CA ARG A 378 111.69 -13.07 28.32
C ARG A 378 112.80 -12.39 27.52
N LEU A 379 112.59 -11.14 27.10
CA LEU A 379 113.62 -10.33 26.42
C LEU A 379 114.75 -9.95 27.37
N ASN A 380 114.42 -9.54 28.60
CA ASN A 380 115.41 -9.27 29.66
C ASN A 380 116.24 -10.52 29.98
N LEU A 381 115.60 -11.69 30.11
CA LEU A 381 116.28 -12.97 30.31
C LEU A 381 117.19 -13.33 29.11
N LEU A 382 116.73 -13.13 27.88
CA LEU A 382 117.56 -13.32 26.67
C LEU A 382 118.78 -12.39 26.66
N ASN A 383 118.63 -11.13 27.11
CA ASN A 383 119.75 -10.19 27.22
C ASN A 383 120.74 -10.59 28.31
N VAL A 384 120.29 -11.19 29.42
CA VAL A 384 121.18 -11.79 30.43
C VAL A 384 121.93 -12.98 29.85
N ILE A 385 121.22 -13.93 29.22
CA ILE A 385 121.83 -15.10 28.57
C ILE A 385 122.83 -14.69 27.46
N ALA A 386 122.56 -13.60 26.74
CA ALA A 386 123.50 -13.07 25.73
C ALA A 386 124.79 -12.54 26.38
N LYS A 387 124.68 -11.77 27.47
CA LYS A 387 125.84 -11.29 28.25
C LYS A 387 126.64 -12.44 28.86
N GLU A 388 125.96 -13.46 29.38
CA GLU A 388 126.61 -14.66 29.92
C GLU A 388 127.36 -15.43 28.82
N LYS A 389 126.76 -15.59 27.63
CA LYS A 389 127.43 -16.19 26.46
C LYS A 389 128.66 -15.39 26.02
N GLU A 390 128.59 -14.06 26.02
CA GLU A 390 129.74 -13.19 25.71
C GLU A 390 130.86 -13.33 26.76
N LEU A 391 130.49 -13.41 28.05
CA LEU A 391 131.42 -13.58 29.16
C LEU A 391 132.07 -14.97 29.15
N ILE A 392 131.32 -16.02 28.80
CA ILE A 392 131.84 -17.35 28.52
C ILE A 392 132.81 -17.32 27.33
N ALA A 393 132.45 -16.67 26.21
CA ALA A 393 133.31 -16.57 25.04
C ALA A 393 134.65 -15.89 25.36
N LYS A 394 134.64 -14.78 26.11
CA LYS A 394 135.86 -14.11 26.58
C LYS A 394 136.71 -15.02 27.47
N LYS A 395 136.12 -15.73 28.43
CA LYS A 395 136.83 -16.74 29.24
C LYS A 395 137.45 -17.85 28.39
N THR A 396 136.75 -18.32 27.34
CA THR A 396 137.27 -19.33 26.41
C THR A 396 138.43 -18.77 25.58
N GLU A 397 138.42 -17.50 25.20
CA GLU A 397 139.58 -16.86 24.55
C GLU A 397 140.77 -16.67 25.51
N ASP A 398 140.53 -16.26 26.76
CA ASP A 398 141.56 -16.17 27.81
C ASP A 398 142.21 -17.53 28.08
N GLU A 399 141.43 -18.62 28.15
CA GLU A 399 141.97 -19.98 28.26
C GLU A 399 142.77 -20.38 27.01
N LYS A 400 142.29 -20.03 25.80
CA LYS A 400 142.99 -20.28 24.53
C LYS A 400 144.31 -19.50 24.44
N LEU A 401 144.41 -18.32 25.06
CA LEU A 401 145.64 -17.55 25.20
C LEU A 401 146.59 -18.15 26.25
N LYS A 402 146.08 -18.61 27.40
CA LYS A 402 146.87 -19.36 28.40
C LYS A 402 147.43 -20.66 27.82
N LEU A 403 146.65 -21.38 27.00
CA LEU A 403 147.12 -22.59 26.31
C LEU A 403 148.26 -22.26 25.31
N LYS A 404 148.17 -21.12 24.62
CA LYS A 404 149.23 -20.65 23.72
C LYS A 404 150.54 -20.31 24.46
N SER A 405 150.48 -19.61 25.60
CA SER A 405 151.69 -19.32 26.38
C SER A 405 152.29 -20.59 27.01
N GLN A 406 151.46 -21.52 27.49
CA GLN A 406 151.92 -22.82 28.00
C GLN A 406 152.58 -23.69 26.91
N THR A 407 152.11 -23.63 25.66
CA THR A 407 152.75 -24.28 24.50
C THR A 407 154.01 -23.57 23.98
N GLN A 408 154.25 -22.31 24.36
CA GLN A 408 155.54 -21.64 24.16
C GLN A 408 156.56 -22.05 25.24
N LEU A 409 156.15 -22.11 26.51
CA LEU A 409 156.99 -22.57 27.62
C LEU A 409 157.52 -24.00 27.40
N THR A 410 156.67 -24.93 26.96
CA THR A 410 157.12 -26.30 26.62
C THR A 410 158.06 -26.37 25.41
N LYS A 411 158.06 -25.38 24.51
CA LYS A 411 159.07 -25.26 23.44
C LYS A 411 160.40 -24.72 23.95
N GLN A 412 160.41 -23.84 24.95
CA GLN A 412 161.64 -23.36 25.59
C GLN A 412 162.34 -24.49 26.36
N ILE A 413 161.60 -25.22 27.21
CA ILE A 413 162.12 -26.37 27.97
C ILE A 413 162.78 -27.41 27.03
N LYS A 414 162.14 -27.76 25.91
CA LYS A 414 162.70 -28.68 24.90
C LYS A 414 163.97 -28.21 24.19
N ASN A 415 164.32 -26.92 24.28
CA ASN A 415 165.59 -26.39 23.76
C ASN A 415 166.68 -26.40 24.85
N GLU A 416 166.31 -26.14 26.11
CA GLU A 416 167.21 -26.24 27.26
C GLU A 416 167.68 -27.68 27.51
N GLU A 417 166.78 -28.67 27.36
CA GLU A 417 167.14 -30.11 27.41
C GLU A 417 168.25 -30.48 26.42
N LYS A 418 168.16 -30.01 25.17
CA LYS A 418 169.18 -30.25 24.13
C LYS A 418 170.51 -29.59 24.46
N LEU A 419 170.47 -28.40 25.07
CA LEU A 419 171.65 -27.68 25.55
C LEU A 419 172.34 -28.47 26.68
N TYR A 420 171.57 -28.98 27.64
CA TYR A 420 172.06 -29.81 28.75
C TYR A 420 172.69 -31.13 28.27
N GLU A 421 172.05 -31.82 27.32
CA GLU A 421 172.58 -33.00 26.61
C GLU A 421 173.98 -32.73 26.01
N SER A 422 174.17 -31.56 25.40
CA SER A 422 175.46 -31.16 24.80
C SER A 422 176.56 -30.91 25.85
N LEU A 423 176.21 -30.39 27.03
CA LEU A 423 177.15 -30.21 28.14
C LEU A 423 177.53 -31.56 28.78
N LYS A 424 176.58 -32.49 28.95
CA LYS A 424 176.83 -33.83 29.48
C LYS A 424 177.90 -34.56 28.66
N LYS A 425 177.74 -34.57 27.32
CA LYS A 425 178.69 -35.17 26.36
C LYS A 425 180.07 -34.49 26.31
N LYS A 426 180.19 -33.23 26.75
CA LYS A 426 181.49 -32.56 26.96
C LYS A 426 182.18 -33.01 28.25
N ARG A 427 181.42 -33.25 29.33
CA ARG A 427 181.97 -33.63 30.65
C ARG A 427 182.67 -34.98 30.64
N GLU A 428 182.08 -35.99 30.00
CA GLU A 428 182.61 -37.36 29.89
C GLU A 428 183.96 -37.40 29.13
N LYS A 429 184.15 -36.53 28.13
CA LYS A 429 185.41 -36.39 27.38
C LYS A 429 186.56 -35.81 28.21
N ILE A 430 186.26 -35.02 29.25
CA ILE A 430 187.27 -34.48 30.16
C ILE A 430 187.67 -35.53 31.20
N GLU A 431 186.69 -36.23 31.78
CA GLU A 431 186.92 -37.22 32.83
C GLU A 431 187.75 -38.44 32.35
N SER A 432 187.53 -38.87 31.10
CA SER A 432 188.31 -39.92 30.46
C SER A 432 189.79 -39.55 30.25
N GLN A 433 190.09 -38.29 29.88
CA GLN A 433 191.48 -37.82 29.77
C GLN A 433 192.23 -37.79 31.11
N ILE A 434 191.53 -37.44 32.21
CA ILE A 434 192.10 -37.42 33.56
C ILE A 434 192.51 -38.83 34.01
N LYS A 435 191.66 -39.84 33.76
CA LYS A 435 191.96 -41.25 34.10
C LYS A 435 193.23 -41.76 33.40
N ILE A 436 193.47 -41.37 32.15
CA ILE A 436 194.65 -41.80 31.37
C ILE A 436 195.95 -41.17 31.91
N LYS A 437 195.94 -39.86 32.23
CA LYS A 437 197.14 -39.17 32.76
C LYS A 437 197.59 -39.76 34.12
N ASN A 438 196.65 -40.08 35.01
CA ASN A 438 196.97 -40.64 36.33
C ASN A 438 197.57 -42.07 36.28
N LYS A 439 197.30 -42.87 35.24
CA LYS A 439 197.89 -44.22 35.13
C LYS A 439 199.39 -44.17 34.82
N LYS A 440 199.79 -43.35 33.83
CA LYS A 440 201.19 -43.23 33.37
C LYS A 440 202.15 -42.69 34.44
N LEU A 441 201.64 -41.98 35.45
CA LEU A 441 202.47 -41.39 36.51
C LEU A 441 202.91 -42.43 37.57
N LYS A 442 202.09 -43.46 37.84
CA LYS A 442 202.43 -44.54 38.79
C LYS A 442 203.52 -45.48 38.24
N GLU A 443 203.52 -45.75 36.94
CA GLU A 443 204.48 -46.67 36.31
C GLU A 443 205.93 -46.15 36.37
N LYS A 444 206.14 -44.82 36.24
CA LYS A 444 207.47 -44.21 36.41
C LYS A 444 208.04 -44.37 37.82
N GLN A 445 207.19 -44.31 38.86
CA GLN A 445 207.64 -44.42 40.25
C GLN A 445 208.08 -45.83 40.66
N GLN A 446 207.61 -46.88 39.99
CA GLN A 446 207.99 -48.26 40.32
C GLN A 446 209.35 -48.69 39.75
N LYS A 447 209.85 -48.09 38.66
CA LYS A 447 211.15 -48.46 38.08
C LYS A 447 212.33 -47.96 38.93
N LEU A 448 212.30 -46.72 39.41
CA LEU A 448 213.35 -46.15 40.26
C LEU A 448 213.58 -46.94 41.56
N LYS A 449 212.53 -47.57 42.11
CA LYS A 449 212.61 -48.26 43.41
C LYS A 449 213.26 -49.65 43.34
N LYS A 450 213.46 -50.24 42.15
CA LYS A 450 213.91 -51.64 42.03
C LYS A 450 215.42 -51.89 41.86
N GLN A 451 216.23 -50.87 41.59
CA GLN A 451 217.69 -51.02 41.42
C GLN A 451 218.54 -50.40 42.54
N ILE A 452 217.92 -49.66 43.47
CA ILE A 452 218.59 -49.24 44.71
C ILE A 452 218.67 -50.42 45.69
N ASP A 453 217.62 -51.25 45.76
CA ASP A 453 217.55 -52.45 46.62
C ASP A 453 218.61 -53.54 46.30
N GLU A 454 219.35 -53.41 45.20
CA GLU A 454 220.32 -54.41 44.72
C GLU A 454 221.78 -54.11 45.13
N LYS A 455 222.08 -52.92 45.69
CA LYS A 455 223.46 -52.58 46.11
C LYS A 455 223.73 -52.57 47.62
N ASP A 456 222.77 -52.24 48.47
CA ASP A 456 223.02 -52.04 49.91
C ASP A 456 222.75 -53.26 50.81
N LYS A 457 223.42 -54.40 50.55
CA LYS A 457 223.57 -55.49 51.53
C LYS A 457 224.95 -56.17 51.50
N LYS A 458 225.70 -55.98 52.60
CA LYS A 458 227.09 -56.41 52.92
C LYS A 458 228.14 -55.45 52.37
N LEU A 459 229.12 -54.98 53.15
CA LEU A 459 229.59 -55.33 54.51
C LEU A 459 229.45 -54.11 55.46
N LYS A 460 229.57 -54.17 56.79
CA LYS A 460 229.95 -55.22 57.78
C LYS A 460 228.98 -55.06 59.00
N SER A 461 229.17 -55.35 60.29
CA SER A 461 230.20 -56.00 61.14
C SER A 461 229.58 -56.36 62.52
N ILE A 462 230.04 -57.47 63.12
CA ILE A 462 230.08 -57.79 64.59
C ILE A 462 228.73 -58.09 65.32
N ALA A 463 228.86 -58.90 66.39
CA ALA A 463 227.84 -59.45 67.32
C ALA A 463 226.95 -60.62 66.81
N LYS A 464 226.57 -61.55 67.72
CA LYS A 464 225.98 -62.88 67.41
C LYS A 464 224.51 -63.05 67.85
N LYS A 465 223.66 -63.43 66.90
CA LYS A 465 222.32 -64.09 67.00
C LYS A 465 221.19 -63.46 67.87
N SER A 466 220.22 -62.88 67.13
CA SER A 466 218.77 -63.22 67.10
C SER A 466 217.67 -62.36 67.78
N SER A 467 216.64 -62.08 66.97
CA SER A 467 215.18 -62.14 67.29
C SER A 467 214.30 -60.85 67.38
N ILE A 468 213.12 -60.95 66.73
CA ILE A 468 211.77 -60.41 67.08
C ILE A 468 211.36 -58.92 66.87
N LYS A 469 210.73 -58.66 65.70
CA LYS A 469 209.28 -58.33 65.46
C LYS A 469 208.60 -57.05 66.04
N LYS A 470 207.63 -56.50 65.27
CA LYS A 470 206.61 -55.46 65.58
C LYS A 470 207.17 -54.01 65.73
N THR A 471 206.41 -52.90 65.65
CA THR A 471 205.00 -52.54 65.27
C THR A 471 205.05 -51.08 64.74
N THR A 472 204.25 -50.50 63.83
CA THR A 472 202.83 -50.58 63.40
C THR A 472 201.74 -50.16 64.39
N LYS A 473 201.18 -48.95 64.19
CA LYS A 473 199.73 -48.57 64.16
C LYS A 473 199.62 -47.10 63.63
N LYS A 474 198.55 -46.60 62.97
CA LYS A 474 197.08 -46.54 63.29
C LYS A 474 196.80 -45.66 64.54
N PRO A 475 195.56 -45.16 64.83
CA PRO A 475 194.25 -45.26 64.14
C PRO A 475 193.42 -43.91 64.20
N VAL A 476 192.06 -43.98 64.31
CA VAL A 476 191.15 -43.00 65.00
C VAL A 476 190.85 -41.68 64.24
N GLN A 477 189.68 -41.01 64.24
CA GLN A 477 188.23 -41.20 64.63
C GLN A 477 187.37 -40.26 63.71
N LYS A 478 186.03 -40.30 63.46
CA LYS A 478 184.75 -40.79 64.07
C LYS A 478 183.94 -39.69 64.80
N LYS A 479 182.67 -39.46 64.38
CA LYS A 479 181.68 -38.44 64.85
C LYS A 479 182.02 -36.99 64.40
N THR A 480 181.09 -36.03 64.32
CA THR A 480 179.76 -35.77 64.95
C THR A 480 178.58 -35.88 63.94
N SER A 481 177.28 -36.08 64.22
CA SER A 481 176.34 -35.67 65.30
C SER A 481 176.10 -34.13 65.33
N GLU A 482 174.95 -33.54 65.61
CA GLU A 482 173.54 -33.92 65.84
C GLU A 482 172.83 -32.57 66.14
N LYS A 483 171.53 -32.42 65.84
CA LYS A 483 170.64 -31.35 66.36
C LYS A 483 171.00 -29.89 65.95
N LYS A 484 170.05 -28.95 65.93
CA LYS A 484 168.59 -29.07 66.14
C LYS A 484 167.85 -29.36 64.83
#